data_AF-A0ABD5BES7-F1
#
_entry.id   AF-A0ABD5BES7-F1
#
_cell.length_a   1.000
_cell.length_b   1.000
_cell.length_c   1.000
_cell.angle_alpha   90.00
_cell.angle_beta   90.00
_cell.angle_gamma   90.00
#
_symmetry.space_group_name_H-M   'P 1'
#
loop_
_entity.id
_entity.type
_entity.pdbx_description
1 polymer ?
#
loop_
_entity_poly.entity_id
_entity_poly.type
_entity_poly.pdbx_seq_one_letter_code
_entity_poly.pdbx_strand_id
1 'polypeptide(L)'
;PENYRAYRQLNRRFADIACEHLCPGDTVCIDDYQLLPCAQALKEQGLLNACAFFFHLPFPSAALLRRIPEHRQLIASLLFYDLIGFTTTDDRNAFLSCLADEFPLEMLPDDQIQANGHIFATGIFPAGINGRQVY
;
A
#
# COMPACT_ATOMS: atom_id res chain seq x y z
N PRO A 1 13.33 15.45 -2.50
CA PRO A 1 13.80 16.37 -1.44
C PRO A 1 14.04 15.63 -0.11
N GLU A 2 14.69 16.29 0.85
CA GLU A 2 15.08 15.73 2.16
C GLU A 2 13.94 14.98 2.88
N ASN A 3 12.72 15.52 2.81
CA ASN A 3 11.52 14.92 3.42
C ASN A 3 11.18 13.53 2.88
N TYR A 4 11.32 13.29 1.57
CA TYR A 4 11.04 11.98 0.99
C TYR A 4 12.07 10.93 1.42
N ARG A 5 13.35 11.33 1.52
CA ARG A 5 14.41 10.44 2.02
C ARG A 5 14.17 10.08 3.48
N ALA A 6 13.82 11.05 4.33
CA ALA A 6 13.47 10.80 5.72
C ALA A 6 12.25 9.87 5.84
N TYR A 7 11.24 10.07 5.01
CA TYR A 7 10.05 9.21 4.94
C TYR A 7 10.38 7.76 4.56
N ARG A 8 11.26 7.56 3.56
CA ARG A 8 11.78 6.23 3.20
C ARG A 8 12.61 5.60 4.32
N GLN A 9 13.45 6.39 4.99
CA GLN A 9 14.28 5.92 6.10
C GLN A 9 13.42 5.50 7.30
N LEU A 10 12.35 6.23 7.60
CA LEU A 10 11.36 5.84 8.61
C LEU A 10 10.78 4.45 8.29
N ASN A 11 10.32 4.26 7.05
CA ASN A 11 9.77 2.98 6.60
C ASN A 11 10.78 1.83 6.66
N ARG A 12 12.04 2.11 6.31
CA ARG A 12 13.11 1.12 6.46
C ARG A 12 13.32 0.73 7.91
N ARG A 13 13.32 1.69 8.83
CA ARG A 13 13.46 1.42 10.26
C ARG A 13 12.30 0.60 10.82
N PHE A 14 11.07 0.85 10.37
CA PHE A 14 9.91 0.00 10.71
C PHE A 14 10.11 -1.42 10.19
N ALA A 15 10.53 -1.57 8.94
CA ALA A 15 10.83 -2.87 8.36
C ALA A 15 11.94 -3.61 9.14
N ASP A 16 13.02 -2.92 9.53
CA ASP A 16 14.12 -3.51 10.30
C ASP A 16 13.63 -4.10 11.63
N ILE A 17 12.82 -3.34 12.37
CA ILE A 17 12.24 -3.80 13.63
C ILE A 17 11.27 -4.97 13.40
N ALA A 18 10.43 -4.90 12.36
CA ALA A 18 9.51 -5.98 12.03
C ALA A 18 10.25 -7.28 11.65
N CYS A 19 11.40 -7.20 10.96
CA CYS A 19 12.22 -8.35 10.60
C CYS A 19 12.69 -9.18 11.80
N GLU A 20 12.88 -8.53 12.96
CA GLU A 20 13.30 -9.21 14.18
C GLU A 20 12.19 -10.09 14.79
N HIS A 21 10.94 -9.89 14.38
CA HIS A 21 9.76 -10.51 15.00
C HIS A 21 8.90 -11.35 14.05
N LEU A 22 9.06 -11.18 12.74
CA LEU A 22 8.26 -11.91 11.74
C LEU A 22 8.78 -13.32 11.49
N CYS A 23 7.85 -14.27 11.47
CA CYS A 23 8.11 -15.65 11.08
C CYS A 23 7.75 -15.88 9.60
N PRO A 24 8.36 -16.87 8.94
CA PRO A 24 7.89 -17.33 7.63
C PRO A 24 6.41 -17.75 7.70
N GLY A 25 5.59 -17.19 6.82
CA GLY A 25 4.16 -17.49 6.75
C GLY A 25 3.25 -16.50 7.50
N ASP A 26 3.80 -15.59 8.30
CA ASP A 26 3.00 -14.50 8.88
C ASP A 26 2.45 -13.58 7.78
N THR A 27 1.23 -13.09 8.00
CA THR A 27 0.63 -12.02 7.20
C THR A 27 0.88 -10.69 7.87
N VAL A 28 1.42 -9.73 7.14
CA VAL A 28 1.73 -8.39 7.62
C VAL A 28 0.64 -7.44 7.15
N CYS A 29 -0.12 -6.88 8.10
CA CYS A 29 -1.07 -5.79 7.83
C CYS A 29 -0.42 -4.45 8.15
N ILE A 30 -0.43 -3.53 7.19
CA ILE A 30 0.12 -2.19 7.31
C ILE A 30 -1.00 -1.19 7.12
N ASP A 31 -1.11 -0.26 8.06
CA ASP A 31 -2.18 0.72 8.09
C ASP A 31 -1.65 2.13 7.82
N ASP A 32 -2.43 2.87 7.03
CA ASP A 32 -2.35 4.32 6.85
C ASP A 32 -1.09 4.84 6.11
N TYR A 33 -1.20 6.08 5.60
CA TYR A 33 -0.29 6.62 4.58
C TYR A 33 1.14 6.91 5.08
N GLN A 34 1.42 6.80 6.36
CA GLN A 34 2.75 7.03 6.92
C GLN A 34 3.70 5.87 6.54
N LEU A 35 3.13 4.71 6.17
CA LEU A 35 3.86 3.48 5.92
C LEU A 35 3.75 2.95 4.47
N LEU A 36 3.48 3.81 3.48
CA LEU A 36 3.29 3.36 2.08
C LEU A 36 4.48 2.50 1.58
N PRO A 37 5.75 2.90 1.76
CA PRO A 37 6.89 2.10 1.30
C PRO A 37 7.29 0.93 2.20
N CYS A 38 6.53 0.62 3.26
CA CYS A 38 6.93 -0.37 4.25
C CYS A 38 7.05 -1.78 3.65
N ALA A 39 6.07 -2.24 2.86
CA ALA A 39 6.17 -3.52 2.16
C ALA A 39 7.39 -3.58 1.23
N GLN A 40 7.64 -2.54 0.45
CA GLN A 40 8.86 -2.46 -0.37
C GLN A 40 10.12 -2.64 0.50
N ALA A 41 10.20 -1.92 1.63
CA ALA A 41 11.34 -2.00 2.53
C ALA A 41 11.51 -3.40 3.16
N LEU A 42 10.41 -4.09 3.48
CA LEU A 42 10.41 -5.48 3.96
C LEU A 42 10.92 -6.45 2.89
N LYS A 43 10.42 -6.35 1.65
CA LYS A 43 10.89 -7.19 0.54
C LYS A 43 12.38 -6.95 0.23
N GLU A 44 12.83 -5.70 0.30
CA GLU A 44 14.25 -5.32 0.15
C GLU A 44 15.14 -5.87 1.28
N GLN A 45 14.58 -6.33 2.41
CA GLN A 45 15.29 -7.06 3.48
C GLN A 45 15.24 -8.60 3.29
N GLY A 46 14.55 -9.09 2.26
CA GLY A 46 14.41 -10.53 1.99
C GLY A 46 13.22 -11.20 2.66
N LEU A 47 12.34 -10.45 3.34
CA LEU A 47 11.07 -10.98 3.83
C LEU A 47 10.08 -11.11 2.69
N LEU A 48 9.56 -12.31 2.47
CA LEU A 48 8.60 -12.60 1.41
C LEU A 48 7.16 -12.77 1.94
N ASN A 49 6.91 -12.44 3.21
CA ASN A 49 5.61 -12.49 3.86
C ASN A 49 4.51 -11.78 3.06
N ALA A 50 3.30 -12.32 3.07
CA ALA A 50 2.15 -11.66 2.47
C ALA A 50 1.90 -10.32 3.17
N CYS A 51 1.75 -9.25 2.40
CA CYS A 51 1.59 -7.88 2.90
C CYS A 51 0.27 -7.31 2.40
N ALA A 52 -0.57 -6.82 3.33
CA ALA A 52 -1.79 -6.08 3.03
C ALA A 52 -1.67 -4.64 3.52
N PHE A 53 -2.13 -3.69 2.72
CA PHE A 53 -2.19 -2.26 3.06
C PHE A 53 -3.64 -1.79 3.16
N PHE A 54 -3.98 -0.94 4.14
CA PHE A 54 -5.32 -0.38 4.26
C PHE A 54 -5.31 1.16 4.37
N PHE A 55 -6.04 1.81 3.45
CA PHE A 55 -6.33 3.25 3.50
C PHE A 55 -7.52 3.54 4.42
N HIS A 56 -7.24 4.24 5.53
CA HIS A 56 -8.28 4.76 6.44
C HIS A 56 -8.77 6.15 6.04
N LEU A 57 -7.96 6.88 5.28
CA LEU A 57 -8.33 8.17 4.69
C LEU A 57 -8.72 7.99 3.21
N PRO A 58 -9.56 8.90 2.67
CA PRO A 58 -9.86 8.92 1.24
C PRO A 58 -8.59 8.98 0.39
N PHE A 59 -8.57 8.27 -0.73
CA PHE A 59 -7.43 8.26 -1.63
C PHE A 59 -7.31 9.62 -2.34
N PRO A 60 -6.11 10.23 -2.42
CA PRO A 60 -5.96 11.55 -3.02
C PRO A 60 -6.28 11.53 -4.52
N SER A 61 -6.80 12.63 -5.05
CA SER A 61 -6.99 12.78 -6.49
C SER A 61 -5.64 12.77 -7.24
N ALA A 62 -5.65 12.30 -8.49
CA ALA A 62 -4.47 12.28 -9.36
C ALA A 62 -3.78 13.65 -9.47
N ALA A 63 -4.57 14.73 -9.48
CA ALA A 63 -4.05 16.10 -9.53
C ALA A 63 -3.28 16.47 -8.26
N LEU A 64 -3.78 16.07 -7.07
CA LEU A 64 -3.10 16.31 -5.80
C LEU A 64 -1.83 15.45 -5.70
N LEU A 65 -1.94 14.17 -6.04
CA LEU A 65 -0.84 13.22 -5.95
C LEU A 65 0.35 13.66 -6.82
N ARG A 66 0.10 14.11 -8.06
CA ARG A 66 1.13 14.64 -8.98
C ARG A 66 1.86 15.89 -8.49
N ARG A 67 1.36 16.59 -7.46
CA ARG A 67 2.09 17.71 -6.83
C ARG A 67 3.25 17.22 -5.97
N ILE A 68 3.27 15.94 -5.60
CA ILE A 68 4.40 15.32 -4.90
C ILE A 68 5.47 14.99 -5.94
N PRO A 69 6.70 15.54 -5.83
CA PRO A 69 7.75 15.28 -6.81
C PRO A 69 8.05 13.78 -6.98
N GLU A 70 7.96 13.00 -5.89
CA GLU A 70 8.17 11.57 -5.85
C GLU A 70 6.89 10.70 -5.95
N HIS A 71 5.79 11.24 -6.48
CA HIS A 71 4.51 10.51 -6.58
C HIS A 71 4.66 9.15 -7.30
N ARG A 72 5.40 9.10 -8.41
CA ARG A 72 5.61 7.86 -9.16
C ARG A 72 6.28 6.79 -8.30
N GLN A 73 7.29 7.16 -7.50
CA GLN A 73 7.95 6.24 -6.58
C GLN A 73 7.04 5.82 -5.42
N LEU A 74 6.19 6.73 -4.92
CA LEU A 74 5.20 6.40 -3.89
C LEU A 74 4.17 5.39 -4.39
N ILE A 75 3.58 5.63 -5.57
CA ILE A 75 2.63 4.70 -6.17
C ILE A 75 3.30 3.36 -6.47
N ALA A 76 4.52 3.36 -7.02
CA ALA A 76 5.26 2.13 -7.27
C ALA A 76 5.51 1.33 -5.98
N SER A 77 5.74 1.99 -4.85
CA SER A 77 5.97 1.29 -3.57
C SER A 77 4.74 0.54 -3.07
N LEU A 78 3.52 0.98 -3.44
CA LEU A 78 2.28 0.29 -3.11
C LEU A 78 2.13 -1.04 -3.86
N LEU A 79 2.84 -1.23 -4.98
CA LEU A 79 2.78 -2.47 -5.76
C LEU A 79 3.51 -3.64 -5.09
N PHE A 80 4.21 -3.40 -3.98
CA PHE A 80 4.84 -4.44 -3.17
C PHE A 80 3.87 -5.10 -2.17
N TYR A 81 2.65 -4.58 -2.04
CA TYR A 81 1.58 -5.23 -1.28
C TYR A 81 0.87 -6.25 -2.15
N ASP A 82 0.50 -7.38 -1.54
CA ASP A 82 -0.32 -8.42 -2.15
C ASP A 82 -1.81 -8.02 -2.16
N LEU A 83 -2.24 -7.20 -1.21
CA LEU A 83 -3.60 -6.65 -1.12
C LEU A 83 -3.57 -5.16 -0.75
N ILE A 84 -4.36 -4.35 -1.45
CA ILE A 84 -4.59 -2.93 -1.12
C ILE A 84 -6.08 -2.70 -0.84
N GLY A 85 -6.40 -2.40 0.40
CA GLY A 85 -7.74 -2.14 0.90
C GLY A 85 -8.10 -0.66 0.95
N PHE A 86 -9.35 -0.34 0.58
CA PHE A 86 -9.91 1.00 0.56
C PHE A 86 -11.21 1.07 1.36
N THR A 87 -11.61 2.26 1.82
CA THR A 87 -12.90 2.43 2.51
C THR A 87 -14.07 2.47 1.53
N THR A 88 -13.90 3.05 0.34
CA THR A 88 -14.97 3.20 -0.66
C THR A 88 -14.54 2.75 -2.05
N THR A 89 -15.54 2.42 -2.89
CA THR A 89 -15.31 2.13 -4.32
C THR A 89 -14.68 3.31 -5.06
N ASP A 90 -15.04 4.54 -4.69
CA ASP A 90 -14.50 5.75 -5.32
C ASP A 90 -13.01 5.90 -5.04
N ASP A 91 -12.56 5.62 -3.81
CA ASP A 91 -11.14 5.63 -3.44
C ASP A 91 -10.34 4.59 -4.23
N ARG A 92 -10.88 3.36 -4.34
CA ARG A 92 -10.28 2.29 -5.14
C ARG A 92 -10.16 2.71 -6.61
N ASN A 93 -11.21 3.27 -7.19
CA ASN A 93 -11.21 3.70 -8.58
C ASN A 93 -10.23 4.86 -8.81
N ALA A 94 -10.13 5.80 -7.87
CA ALA A 94 -9.15 6.88 -7.91
C ALA A 94 -7.71 6.34 -7.90
N PHE A 95 -7.42 5.35 -7.05
CA PHE A 95 -6.13 4.67 -7.03
C PHE A 95 -5.82 3.98 -8.37
N LEU A 96 -6.74 3.17 -8.89
CA LEU A 96 -6.54 2.46 -10.17
C LEU A 96 -6.34 3.43 -11.33
N SER A 97 -7.08 4.54 -11.36
CA SER A 97 -6.89 5.60 -12.36
C SER A 97 -5.52 6.25 -12.24
N CYS A 98 -5.06 6.58 -11.03
CA CYS A 98 -3.72 7.16 -10.84
C CYS A 98 -2.62 6.16 -11.23
N LEU A 99 -2.84 4.87 -10.95
CA LEU A 99 -1.88 3.83 -11.27
C LEU A 99 -1.78 3.61 -12.79
N ALA A 100 -2.92 3.62 -13.50
CA ALA A 100 -2.98 3.51 -14.96
C ALA A 100 -2.28 4.67 -15.69
N ASP A 101 -2.27 5.87 -15.09
CA ASP A 101 -1.53 7.02 -15.61
C ASP A 101 0.00 6.81 -15.57
N GLU A 102 0.49 6.01 -14.61
CA GLU A 102 1.93 5.79 -14.40
C GLU A 102 2.46 4.49 -15.01
N PHE A 103 1.65 3.43 -14.98
CA PHE A 103 2.00 2.07 -15.38
C PHE A 103 0.83 1.39 -16.10
N PRO A 104 1.09 0.64 -17.19
CA PRO A 104 0.07 -0.18 -17.82
C PRO A 104 -0.54 -1.18 -16.82
N LEU A 105 -1.87 -1.27 -16.83
CA LEU A 105 -2.63 -2.21 -16.03
C LEU A 105 -3.11 -3.39 -16.87
N GLU A 106 -2.96 -4.58 -16.33
CA GLU A 106 -3.55 -5.80 -16.88
C GLU A 106 -4.40 -6.46 -15.79
N MET A 107 -5.65 -6.78 -16.13
CA MET A 107 -6.52 -7.55 -15.25
C MET A 107 -6.24 -9.03 -15.47
N LEU A 108 -5.94 -9.73 -14.39
CA LEU A 108 -5.70 -11.17 -14.37
C LEU A 108 -6.94 -11.91 -13.82
N PRO A 109 -6.98 -13.26 -13.89
CA PRO A 109 -8.01 -14.05 -13.21
C PRO A 109 -8.07 -13.77 -11.69
N ASP A 110 -9.18 -14.15 -11.06
CA ASP A 110 -9.39 -14.04 -9.60
C ASP A 110 -9.27 -12.60 -9.05
N ASP A 111 -9.70 -11.61 -9.84
CA ASP A 111 -9.68 -10.18 -9.50
C ASP A 111 -8.28 -9.61 -9.19
N GLN A 112 -7.22 -10.29 -9.66
CA GLN A 112 -5.85 -9.82 -9.57
C GLN A 112 -5.53 -8.77 -10.63
N ILE A 113 -4.58 -7.90 -10.31
CA ILE A 113 -4.12 -6.81 -11.17
C ILE A 113 -2.61 -6.92 -11.30
N GLN A 114 -2.11 -6.84 -12.53
CA GLN A 114 -0.69 -6.74 -12.80
C GLN A 114 -0.32 -5.32 -13.24
N ALA A 115 0.69 -4.75 -12.59
CA ALA A 115 1.25 -3.45 -12.93
C ALA A 115 2.74 -3.40 -12.60
N ASN A 116 3.55 -2.84 -13.49
CA ASN A 116 5.01 -2.68 -13.28
C ASN A 116 5.74 -3.98 -12.86
N GLY A 117 5.28 -5.14 -13.32
CA GLY A 117 5.84 -6.45 -12.97
C GLY A 117 5.41 -7.04 -11.62
N HIS A 118 4.49 -6.38 -10.92
CA HIS A 118 3.90 -6.84 -9.65
C HIS A 118 2.47 -7.30 -9.86
N ILE A 119 2.04 -8.29 -9.07
CA ILE A 119 0.66 -8.80 -9.04
C ILE A 119 0.09 -8.53 -7.66
N PHE A 120 -1.09 -7.93 -7.60
CA PHE A 120 -1.76 -7.57 -6.35
C PHE A 120 -3.28 -7.57 -6.53
N ALA A 121 -4.02 -7.61 -5.42
CA ALA A 121 -5.47 -7.47 -5.38
C ALA A 121 -5.90 -6.14 -4.75
N THR A 122 -7.13 -5.71 -5.02
CA THR A 122 -7.75 -4.55 -4.35
C THR A 122 -9.09 -4.92 -3.74
N GLY A 123 -9.46 -4.31 -2.62
CA GLY A 123 -10.73 -4.60 -1.95
C GLY A 123 -11.31 -3.41 -1.18
N ILE A 124 -12.60 -3.51 -0.83
CA ILE A 124 -13.33 -2.48 -0.07
C ILE A 124 -13.60 -2.98 1.35
N PHE A 125 -13.04 -2.29 2.34
CA PHE A 125 -13.05 -2.64 3.76
C PHE A 125 -13.33 -1.39 4.60
N PRO A 126 -14.60 -0.96 4.73
CA PRO A 126 -14.93 0.21 5.53
C PRO A 126 -14.67 -0.06 7.02
N ALA A 127 -13.97 0.86 7.68
CA ALA A 127 -13.72 0.76 9.12
C ALA A 127 -15.03 0.80 9.92
N GLY A 128 -15.11 0.01 10.98
CA GLY A 128 -16.26 -0.08 11.88
C GLY A 128 -15.83 -0.11 13.33
N ILE A 129 -16.77 0.18 14.24
CA ILE A 129 -16.57 0.06 15.68
C ILE A 129 -17.24 -1.21 16.22
N ASN A 130 -16.67 -1.77 17.30
CA ASN A 130 -17.32 -2.84 18.03
C ASN A 130 -18.46 -2.29 18.90
N GLY A 131 -19.68 -2.28 18.37
CA GLY A 131 -20.86 -1.75 19.08
C GLY A 131 -21.14 -2.40 20.44
N ARG A 132 -20.69 -3.65 20.68
CA ARG A 132 -20.89 -4.34 21.98
C ARG A 132 -20.00 -3.80 23.10
N GLN A 133 -18.97 -3.02 22.79
CA GLN A 133 -18.11 -2.36 23.79
C GLN A 133 -18.47 -0.89 24.00
N VAL A 134 -19.40 -0.35 23.20
CA VAL A 134 -19.80 1.06 23.21
C VAL A 134 -21.18 1.26 23.84
N TYR A 135 -21.99 0.20 23.96
CA TYR A 135 -23.30 0.19 24.61
C TYR A 135 -23.36 -0.83 25.74
#